data_AF-A0A135USH1-F1
#
_entry.id   AF-A0A135USH1-F1
#
_cell.length_a   1.000
_cell.length_b   1.000
_cell.length_c   1.000
_cell.angle_alpha   90.00
_cell.angle_beta   90.00
_cell.angle_gamma   90.00
#
_symmetry.space_group_name_H-M   'P 1'
#
loop_
_entity.id
_entity.type
_entity.pdbx_description
1 polymer ?
#
loop_
_entity_poly.entity_id
_entity_poly.type
_entity_poly.pdbx_seq_one_letter_code
_entity_poly.pdbx_strand_id
1 'polypeptide(L)'
;MDGLKQTLEDPKTWLFCACQNFHISAVSFNAYFPTIVRTMGFKSTTALLLTAPPYFVSGFLGIPFAWSSGRFNERTWHITAGLSLAVVGFAMTIGTTDNAVRYAATFLYTTGAYSVGSPILGWVSDTLSQTPEKKAVAYSLVNVTATLAYIYCAYLWPTSDGPRYMIGFSCMIGFAVASIICAWAMRFWLMSINRKVRESEDENVKLYAY
;
A
#
# COMPACT_ATOMS: atom_id res chain seq x y z
N MET A 1 18.05 -3.80 24.54
CA MET A 1 18.42 -3.46 23.14
C MET A 1 18.34 -4.67 22.21
N ASP A 2 18.04 -5.86 22.73
CA ASP A 2 18.03 -7.10 21.94
C ASP A 2 16.92 -7.13 20.89
N GLY A 3 15.73 -6.57 21.18
CA GLY A 3 14.65 -6.46 20.21
C GLY A 3 15.00 -5.64 18.96
N LEU A 4 15.84 -4.59 19.10
CA LEU A 4 16.30 -3.79 17.96
C LEU A 4 17.27 -4.59 17.08
N LYS A 5 18.26 -5.24 17.70
CA LYS A 5 19.23 -6.08 16.98
C LYS A 5 18.52 -7.22 16.24
N GLN A 6 17.61 -7.92 16.92
CA GLN A 6 16.80 -8.99 16.32
C GLN A 6 15.88 -8.51 15.19
N THR A 7 15.47 -7.24 15.19
CA THR A 7 14.66 -6.65 14.12
C THR A 7 15.51 -6.37 12.89
N LEU A 8 16.69 -5.79 13.09
CA LEU A 8 17.62 -5.41 12.02
C LEU A 8 18.28 -6.62 11.35
N GLU A 9 18.56 -7.67 12.12
CA GLU A 9 19.11 -8.94 11.62
C GLU A 9 18.05 -9.79 10.91
N ASP A 10 16.75 -9.49 11.08
CA ASP A 10 15.69 -10.24 10.43
C ASP A 10 15.45 -9.74 9.00
N PRO A 11 15.80 -10.53 7.97
CA PRO A 11 15.68 -10.09 6.59
C PRO A 11 14.21 -9.98 6.13
N LYS A 12 13.25 -10.56 6.87
CA LYS A 12 11.81 -10.36 6.63
C LYS A 12 11.38 -8.92 6.90
N THR A 13 12.00 -8.27 7.90
CA THR A 13 11.71 -6.87 8.24
C THR A 13 11.97 -5.97 7.04
N TRP A 14 13.10 -6.15 6.36
CA TRP A 14 13.47 -5.32 5.21
C TRP A 14 12.54 -5.51 4.00
N LEU A 15 12.04 -6.73 3.77
CA LEU A 15 11.05 -6.96 2.72
C LEU A 15 9.70 -6.30 3.04
N PHE A 16 9.28 -6.30 4.31
CA PHE A 16 8.10 -5.54 4.75
C PHE A 16 8.32 -4.03 4.65
N CYS A 17 9.51 -3.54 5.00
CA CYS A 17 9.86 -2.12 4.82
C CYS A 17 9.75 -1.72 3.35
N ALA A 18 10.28 -2.53 2.43
CA ALA A 18 10.16 -2.28 0.98
C ALA A 18 8.70 -2.34 0.51
N CYS A 19 7.94 -3.36 0.94
CA CYS A 19 6.53 -3.52 0.60
C CYS A 19 5.68 -2.30 1.01
N GLN A 20 5.85 -1.85 2.27
CA GLN A 20 5.14 -0.69 2.81
C GLN A 20 5.63 0.62 2.17
N ASN A 21 6.91 0.74 1.88
CA ASN A 21 7.46 1.91 1.19
C ASN A 21 6.88 2.06 -0.22
N PHE A 22 6.85 0.99 -1.02
CA PHE A 22 6.19 1.01 -2.33
C PHE A 22 4.68 1.26 -2.22
N HIS A 23 4.01 0.74 -1.19
CA HIS A 23 2.61 1.04 -0.94
C HIS A 23 2.39 2.54 -0.67
N ILE A 24 3.15 3.15 0.25
CA ILE A 24 3.02 4.59 0.54
C ILE A 24 3.44 5.45 -0.66
N SER A 25 4.42 5.02 -1.45
CA SER A 25 4.72 5.66 -2.74
C SER A 25 3.53 5.64 -3.68
N ALA A 26 2.82 4.53 -3.80
CA ALA A 26 1.61 4.47 -4.62
C ALA A 26 0.45 5.33 -4.07
N VAL A 27 0.45 5.65 -2.77
CA VAL A 27 -0.54 6.54 -2.12
C VAL A 27 -0.14 8.03 -2.22
N SER A 28 1.09 8.35 -2.61
CA SER A 28 1.60 9.72 -2.57
C SER A 28 0.86 10.71 -3.50
N PHE A 29 0.03 10.23 -4.43
CA PHE A 29 -0.86 11.07 -5.24
C PHE A 29 -1.77 11.97 -4.37
N ASN A 30 -2.02 11.58 -3.11
CA ASN A 30 -2.91 12.30 -2.20
C ASN A 30 -2.48 13.77 -2.02
N ALA A 31 -1.17 14.03 -1.97
CA ALA A 31 -0.61 15.38 -1.84
C ALA A 31 -0.91 16.26 -3.07
N TYR A 32 -1.08 15.64 -4.23
CA TYR A 32 -1.33 16.30 -5.51
C TYR A 32 -2.79 16.20 -5.97
N PHE A 33 -3.65 15.60 -5.15
CA PHE A 33 -5.01 15.28 -5.52
C PHE A 33 -5.88 16.51 -5.86
N PRO A 34 -5.81 17.64 -5.11
CA PRO A 34 -6.52 18.86 -5.51
C PRO A 34 -6.03 19.41 -6.85
N THR A 35 -4.72 19.30 -7.12
CA THR A 35 -4.11 19.74 -8.38
C THR A 35 -4.61 18.89 -9.54
N ILE A 36 -4.69 17.57 -9.37
CA ILE A 36 -5.23 16.63 -10.36
C ILE A 36 -6.68 16.99 -10.69
N VAL A 37 -7.54 17.18 -9.67
CA VAL A 37 -8.95 17.56 -9.89
C VAL A 37 -9.06 18.93 -10.57
N ARG A 38 -8.20 19.89 -10.23
CA ARG A 38 -8.17 21.20 -10.89
C ARG A 38 -7.87 21.10 -12.39
N THR A 39 -7.03 20.14 -12.83
CA THR A 39 -6.79 19.93 -14.27
C THR A 39 -8.01 19.47 -15.07
N MET A 40 -9.08 19.06 -14.38
CA MET A 40 -10.35 18.67 -15.01
C MET A 40 -11.27 19.88 -15.28
N GLY A 41 -10.81 21.11 -15.03
CA GLY A 41 -11.54 22.36 -15.31
C GLY A 41 -12.29 22.96 -14.13
N PHE A 42 -12.16 22.40 -12.93
CA PHE A 42 -12.79 22.91 -11.72
C PHE A 42 -12.00 24.07 -11.08
N LYS A 43 -12.71 25.05 -10.51
CA LYS A 43 -12.10 26.13 -9.70
C LYS A 43 -11.42 25.56 -8.46
N SER A 44 -10.38 26.23 -7.93
CA SER A 44 -9.57 25.74 -6.80
C SER A 44 -10.41 25.31 -5.58
N THR A 45 -11.39 26.12 -5.17
CA THR A 45 -12.28 25.80 -4.04
C THR A 45 -13.16 24.58 -4.31
N THR A 46 -13.71 24.48 -5.53
CA THR A 46 -14.53 23.34 -5.94
C THR A 46 -13.70 22.07 -6.08
N ALA A 47 -12.47 22.16 -6.59
CA ALA A 47 -11.54 21.04 -6.71
C ALA A 47 -11.20 20.46 -5.33
N LEU A 48 -10.95 21.31 -4.33
CA LEU A 48 -10.72 20.86 -2.95
C LEU A 48 -11.97 20.19 -2.36
N LEU A 49 -13.18 20.70 -2.65
CA LEU A 49 -14.41 20.07 -2.19
C LEU A 49 -14.63 18.69 -2.85
N LEU A 50 -14.29 18.56 -4.14
CA LEU A 50 -14.45 17.34 -4.92
C LEU A 50 -13.44 16.23 -4.57
N THR A 51 -12.40 16.51 -3.78
CA THR A 51 -11.49 15.48 -3.27
C THR A 51 -12.07 14.74 -2.06
N ALA A 52 -12.99 15.35 -1.32
CA ALA A 52 -13.57 14.76 -0.12
C ALA A 52 -14.41 13.49 -0.41
N PRO A 53 -15.30 13.42 -1.43
CA PRO A 53 -16.13 12.24 -1.67
C PRO A 53 -15.34 10.95 -1.93
N PRO A 54 -14.26 10.95 -2.76
CA PRO A 54 -13.40 9.78 -2.91
C PRO A 54 -12.81 9.26 -1.59
N TYR A 55 -12.39 10.15 -0.68
CA TYR A 55 -11.89 9.75 0.64
C TYR A 55 -12.99 9.18 1.54
N PHE A 56 -14.19 9.76 1.52
CA PHE A 56 -15.33 9.22 2.28
C PHE A 56 -15.70 7.82 1.82
N VAL A 57 -15.80 7.60 0.50
CA VAL A 57 -16.07 6.28 -0.09
C VAL A 57 -14.96 5.30 0.28
N SER A 58 -13.71 5.72 0.18
CA SER A 58 -12.56 4.91 0.59
C SER A 58 -12.59 4.55 2.08
N GLY A 59 -13.00 5.47 2.96
CA GLY A 59 -13.14 5.19 4.38
C GLY A 59 -14.25 4.18 4.66
N PHE A 60 -15.40 4.36 4.02
CA PHE A 60 -16.55 3.47 4.19
C PHE A 60 -16.29 2.05 3.66
N LEU A 61 -15.66 1.92 2.48
CA LEU A 61 -15.31 0.64 1.88
C LEU A 61 -14.04 0.01 2.48
N GLY A 62 -13.15 0.82 3.05
CA GLY A 62 -11.93 0.33 3.70
C GLY A 62 -12.20 -0.49 4.97
N ILE A 63 -13.27 -0.16 5.72
CA ILE A 63 -13.66 -0.90 6.94
C ILE A 63 -14.00 -2.37 6.64
N PRO A 64 -14.97 -2.69 5.75
CA PRO A 64 -15.28 -4.08 5.44
C PRO A 64 -14.09 -4.79 4.77
N PHE A 65 -13.26 -4.06 4.01
CA PHE A 65 -12.06 -4.63 3.40
C PHE A 65 -11.03 -5.07 4.44
N ALA A 66 -10.74 -4.21 5.43
CA ALA A 66 -9.84 -4.52 6.53
C ALA A 66 -10.39 -5.65 7.41
N TRP A 67 -11.71 -5.65 7.68
CA TRP A 67 -12.38 -6.71 8.43
C TRP A 67 -12.32 -8.06 7.69
N SER A 68 -12.58 -8.06 6.38
CA SER A 68 -12.43 -9.24 5.52
C SER A 68 -11.01 -9.77 5.56
N SER A 69 -10.00 -8.90 5.41
CA SER A 69 -8.59 -9.30 5.47
C SER A 69 -8.22 -9.95 6.80
N GLY A 70 -8.76 -9.45 7.91
CA GLY A 70 -8.55 -10.04 9.23
C GLY A 70 -9.26 -11.37 9.43
N ARG A 71 -10.46 -11.55 8.86
CA ARG A 71 -11.26 -12.76 9.00
C ARG A 71 -10.75 -13.93 8.16
N PHE A 72 -10.35 -13.68 6.92
CA PHE A 72 -9.88 -14.73 6.01
C PHE A 72 -8.42 -15.10 6.24
N ASN A 73 -7.64 -14.28 6.95
CA ASN A 73 -6.21 -14.49 7.19
C ASN A 73 -5.42 -14.76 5.90
N GLU A 74 -5.91 -14.19 4.78
CA GLU A 74 -5.33 -14.23 3.43
C GLU A 74 -4.91 -12.81 3.03
N ARG A 75 -3.91 -12.28 3.72
CA ARG A 75 -3.45 -10.90 3.63
C ARG A 75 -2.88 -10.60 2.24
N THR A 76 -2.15 -11.55 1.63
CA THR A 76 -1.59 -11.35 0.28
C THR A 76 -2.66 -11.12 -0.79
N TRP A 77 -3.78 -11.84 -0.73
CA TRP A 77 -4.86 -11.69 -1.72
C TRP A 77 -5.56 -10.34 -1.58
N HIS A 78 -5.78 -9.87 -0.35
CA HIS A 78 -6.36 -8.55 -0.10
C HIS A 78 -5.40 -7.43 -0.55
N ILE A 79 -4.09 -7.53 -0.25
CA ILE A 79 -3.09 -6.58 -0.75
C ILE A 79 -3.10 -6.53 -2.28
N THR A 80 -3.12 -7.70 -2.93
CA THR A 80 -3.13 -7.80 -4.40
C THR A 80 -4.41 -7.18 -4.97
N ALA A 81 -5.58 -7.56 -4.46
CA ALA A 81 -6.85 -7.04 -4.96
C ALA A 81 -6.98 -5.51 -4.82
N GLY A 82 -6.57 -4.97 -3.67
CA GLY A 82 -6.62 -3.51 -3.43
C GLY A 82 -5.64 -2.74 -4.32
N LEU A 83 -4.40 -3.22 -4.45
CA LEU A 83 -3.41 -2.58 -5.33
C LEU A 83 -3.75 -2.76 -6.81
N SER A 84 -4.31 -3.90 -7.22
CA SER A 84 -4.79 -4.09 -8.59
C SER A 84 -5.94 -3.14 -8.92
N LEU A 85 -6.88 -2.92 -8.00
CA LEU A 85 -7.92 -1.90 -8.16
C LEU A 85 -7.31 -0.50 -8.31
N ALA A 86 -6.25 -0.19 -7.56
CA ALA A 86 -5.53 1.06 -7.69
C ALA A 86 -4.84 1.21 -9.04
N VAL A 87 -4.17 0.17 -9.52
CA VAL A 87 -3.54 0.13 -10.85
C VAL A 87 -4.56 0.37 -11.95
N VAL A 88 -5.74 -0.24 -11.88
CA VAL A 88 -6.82 -0.01 -12.84
C VAL A 88 -7.26 1.45 -12.82
N GLY A 89 -7.47 2.05 -11.65
CA GLY A 89 -7.85 3.47 -11.54
C GLY A 89 -6.76 4.43 -12.08
N PHE A 90 -5.49 4.16 -11.80
CA PHE A 90 -4.39 4.94 -12.37
C PHE A 90 -4.31 4.78 -13.89
N ALA A 91 -4.46 3.56 -14.41
CA ALA A 91 -4.45 3.28 -15.85
C ALA A 91 -5.62 3.95 -16.58
N MET A 92 -6.82 3.93 -15.99
CA MET A 92 -7.99 4.65 -16.51
C MET A 92 -7.72 6.16 -16.60
N THR A 93 -7.06 6.74 -15.59
CA THR A 93 -6.75 8.17 -15.55
C THR A 93 -5.75 8.57 -16.64
N ILE A 94 -4.79 7.69 -16.96
CA ILE A 94 -3.82 7.90 -18.05
C ILE A 94 -4.50 7.70 -19.42
N GLY A 95 -5.31 6.65 -19.56
CA GLY A 95 -5.86 6.18 -20.84
C GLY A 95 -6.95 7.06 -21.43
N THR A 96 -7.61 7.90 -20.62
CA THR A 96 -8.72 8.75 -21.07
C THR A 96 -8.41 10.24 -20.95
N THR A 97 -9.04 11.03 -21.82
CA THR A 97 -9.07 12.49 -21.73
C THR A 97 -10.39 13.01 -21.18
N ASP A 98 -11.38 12.13 -20.98
CA ASP A 98 -12.70 12.49 -20.46
C ASP A 98 -12.63 12.78 -18.95
N ASN A 99 -13.05 13.98 -18.55
CA ASN A 99 -13.04 14.44 -17.16
C ASN A 99 -13.97 13.63 -16.25
N ALA A 100 -15.10 13.14 -16.75
CA ALA A 100 -16.03 12.31 -15.97
C ALA A 100 -15.39 10.95 -15.64
N VAL A 101 -14.73 10.34 -16.62
CA VAL A 101 -14.03 9.06 -16.42
C VAL A 101 -12.82 9.23 -15.49
N ARG A 102 -12.05 10.32 -15.64
CA ARG A 102 -10.94 10.63 -14.73
C ARG A 102 -11.42 10.85 -13.30
N TYR A 103 -12.54 11.53 -13.10
CA TYR A 103 -13.13 11.72 -11.78
C TYR A 103 -13.62 10.40 -11.17
N ALA A 104 -14.30 9.56 -11.94
CA ALA A 104 -14.73 8.23 -11.50
C ALA A 104 -13.53 7.33 -11.11
N ALA A 105 -12.44 7.39 -11.89
CA ALA A 105 -11.21 6.66 -11.61
C ALA A 105 -10.60 7.03 -10.24
N THR A 106 -10.80 8.28 -9.78
CA THR A 106 -10.33 8.70 -8.44
C THR A 106 -10.94 7.92 -7.31
N PHE A 107 -12.20 7.48 -7.44
CA PHE A 107 -12.84 6.64 -6.43
C PHE A 107 -12.20 5.25 -6.38
N LEU A 108 -11.87 4.68 -7.54
CA LEU A 108 -11.25 3.36 -7.64
C LEU A 108 -9.87 3.36 -7.01
N TYR A 109 -8.97 4.25 -7.46
CA TYR A 109 -7.59 4.21 -6.96
C TYR A 109 -7.46 4.70 -5.52
N THR A 110 -8.30 5.63 -5.07
CA THR A 110 -8.31 6.04 -3.66
C THR A 110 -8.77 4.88 -2.80
N THR A 111 -9.89 4.24 -3.13
CA THR A 111 -10.39 3.09 -2.37
C THR A 111 -9.38 1.95 -2.33
N GLY A 112 -8.81 1.58 -3.48
CA GLY A 112 -7.83 0.49 -3.57
C GLY A 112 -6.55 0.77 -2.78
N ALA A 113 -5.96 1.95 -2.96
CA ALA A 113 -4.68 2.28 -2.33
C ALA A 113 -4.79 2.44 -0.81
N TYR A 114 -5.86 3.06 -0.30
CA TYR A 114 -6.03 3.27 1.14
C TYR A 114 -6.45 2.00 1.90
N SER A 115 -7.14 1.06 1.25
CA SER A 115 -7.59 -0.18 1.90
C SER A 115 -6.45 -1.17 2.21
N VAL A 116 -5.29 -1.00 1.57
CA VAL A 116 -4.16 -1.96 1.63
C VAL A 116 -3.22 -1.71 2.81
N GLY A 117 -3.19 -0.49 3.36
CA GLY A 117 -2.25 -0.14 4.45
C GLY A 117 -2.48 -0.96 5.72
N SER A 118 -3.75 -1.18 6.10
CA SER A 118 -4.08 -1.95 7.31
C SER A 118 -3.73 -3.44 7.20
N PRO A 119 -4.02 -4.15 6.08
CA PRO A 119 -3.53 -5.51 5.84
C PRO A 119 -2.01 -5.68 5.97
N ILE A 120 -1.20 -4.78 5.40
CA ILE A 120 0.27 -4.87 5.45
C ILE A 120 0.77 -4.70 6.88
N LEU A 121 0.32 -3.66 7.59
CA LEU A 121 0.75 -3.39 8.97
C LEU A 121 0.29 -4.48 9.95
N GLY A 122 -0.89 -5.07 9.71
CA GLY A 122 -1.31 -6.26 10.44
C GLY A 122 -0.43 -7.48 10.13
N TRP A 123 0.06 -7.63 8.89
CA TRP A 123 0.94 -8.75 8.53
C TRP A 123 2.31 -8.64 9.20
N VAL A 124 2.86 -7.43 9.25
CA VAL A 124 4.08 -7.10 10.00
C VAL A 124 3.90 -7.49 11.47
N SER A 125 2.76 -7.10 12.04
CA SER A 125 2.41 -7.35 13.44
C SER A 125 2.25 -8.81 13.80
N ASP A 126 1.90 -9.67 12.85
CA ASP A 126 1.75 -11.12 13.04
C ASP A 126 3.03 -11.88 12.74
N THR A 127 3.82 -11.41 11.76
CA THR A 127 5.03 -12.11 11.31
C THR A 127 6.23 -11.82 12.21
N LEU A 128 6.31 -10.61 12.76
CA LEU A 128 7.44 -10.15 13.58
C LEU A 128 7.11 -10.11 15.08
N SER A 129 6.11 -10.86 15.53
CA SER A 129 5.61 -10.90 16.91
C SER A 129 6.36 -11.83 17.87
N GLN A 130 7.62 -12.17 17.59
CA GLN A 130 8.38 -13.11 18.42
C GLN A 130 8.57 -12.58 19.86
N THR A 131 8.75 -11.27 20.02
CA THR A 131 8.70 -10.57 21.31
C THR A 131 7.91 -9.26 21.15
N PRO A 132 7.28 -8.73 22.23
CA PRO A 132 6.60 -7.44 22.18
C PRO A 132 7.53 -6.29 21.75
N GLU A 133 8.78 -6.34 22.20
CA GLU A 133 9.81 -5.37 21.88
C GLU A 133 10.19 -5.40 20.40
N LYS A 134 10.45 -6.60 19.84
CA LYS A 134 10.74 -6.78 18.41
C LYS A 134 9.57 -6.30 17.55
N LYS A 135 8.34 -6.64 17.95
CA LYS A 135 7.13 -6.22 17.24
C LYS A 135 7.02 -4.69 17.16
N ALA A 136 7.18 -4.00 18.29
CA ALA A 136 7.08 -2.54 18.33
C ALA A 136 8.16 -1.86 17.49
N VAL A 137 9.42 -2.34 17.59
CA VAL A 137 10.54 -1.80 16.81
C VAL A 137 10.34 -2.06 15.32
N ALA A 138 9.96 -3.27 14.93
CA ALA A 138 9.72 -3.62 13.53
C ALA A 138 8.59 -2.79 12.91
N TYR A 139 7.47 -2.66 13.62
CA TYR A 139 6.35 -1.83 13.17
C TYR A 139 6.76 -0.37 12.97
N SER A 140 7.52 0.18 13.92
CA SER A 140 8.01 1.56 13.85
C SER A 140 8.99 1.74 12.69
N LEU A 141 9.92 0.80 12.50
CA LEU A 141 10.89 0.83 11.41
C LEU A 141 10.19 0.79 10.04
N VAL A 142 9.23 -0.13 9.86
CA VAL A 142 8.43 -0.23 8.63
C VAL A 142 7.72 1.09 8.33
N ASN A 143 7.10 1.72 9.33
CA ASN A 143 6.39 2.98 9.14
C ASN A 143 7.31 4.17 8.83
N VAL A 144 8.50 4.23 9.47
CA VAL A 144 9.51 5.26 9.19
C VAL A 144 10.04 5.12 7.77
N THR A 145 10.42 3.90 7.35
CA THR A 145 10.88 3.65 5.98
C THR A 145 9.78 3.96 4.97
N ALA A 146 8.52 3.71 5.31
CA ALA A 146 7.41 4.04 4.44
C ALA A 146 7.23 5.55 4.26
N THR A 147 7.41 6.33 5.32
CA THR A 147 7.27 7.80 5.27
C THR A 147 8.35 8.45 4.39
N LEU A 148 9.53 7.83 4.24
CA LEU A 148 10.57 8.31 3.31
C LEU A 148 10.06 8.39 1.86
N ALA A 149 9.02 7.64 1.51
CA ALA A 149 8.37 7.70 0.21
C ALA A 149 7.94 9.11 -0.18
N TYR A 150 7.42 9.90 0.77
CA TYR A 150 6.94 11.25 0.50
C TYR A 150 8.04 12.20 0.04
N ILE A 151 9.30 11.94 0.39
CA ILE A 151 10.43 12.79 0.01
C ILE A 151 10.70 12.69 -1.48
N TYR A 152 10.92 11.48 -2.02
CA TYR A 152 11.20 11.33 -3.45
C TYR A 152 9.93 11.42 -4.30
N CYS A 153 8.77 11.01 -3.78
CA CYS A 153 7.52 11.10 -4.53
C CYS A 153 7.09 12.55 -4.79
N ALA A 154 7.59 13.50 -4.00
CA ALA A 154 7.34 14.91 -4.25
C ALA A 154 7.89 15.40 -5.61
N TYR A 155 8.95 14.76 -6.10
CA TYR A 155 9.59 15.09 -7.38
C TYR A 155 8.91 14.41 -8.58
N LEU A 156 7.96 13.49 -8.35
CA LEU A 156 7.27 12.74 -9.41
C LEU A 156 6.12 13.51 -10.08
N TRP A 157 5.81 14.72 -9.58
CA TRP A 157 4.71 15.54 -10.07
C TRP A 157 5.20 16.88 -10.62
N PRO A 158 6.03 16.88 -11.69
CA PRO A 158 6.46 18.13 -12.30
C PRO A 158 5.26 18.87 -12.91
N THR A 159 5.22 20.19 -12.76
CA THR A 159 4.17 21.05 -13.32
C THR A 159 4.14 21.02 -14.85
N SER A 160 5.25 20.67 -15.50
CA SER A 160 5.39 20.54 -16.95
C SER A 160 4.63 19.34 -17.54
N ASP A 161 4.27 18.34 -16.74
CA ASP A 161 3.53 17.14 -17.19
C ASP A 161 1.99 17.31 -17.06
N GLY A 162 1.54 18.49 -16.64
CA GLY A 162 0.13 18.85 -16.68
C GLY A 162 -0.37 18.96 -18.13
N PRO A 163 -1.65 18.63 -18.44
CA PRO A 163 -2.74 18.31 -17.51
C PRO A 163 -2.96 16.81 -17.23
N ARG A 164 -2.15 15.93 -17.83
CA ARG A 164 -2.36 14.47 -17.74
C ARG A 164 -1.54 13.80 -16.63
N TYR A 165 -0.42 14.40 -16.22
CA TYR A 165 0.50 13.86 -15.21
C TYR A 165 0.85 12.39 -15.46
N MET A 166 1.12 12.04 -16.73
CA MET A 166 1.32 10.64 -17.14
C MET A 166 2.50 10.00 -16.44
N ILE A 167 3.58 10.75 -16.20
CA ILE A 167 4.77 10.26 -15.51
C ILE A 167 4.41 9.92 -14.07
N GLY A 168 3.74 10.85 -13.38
CA GLY A 168 3.29 10.66 -11.99
C GLY A 168 2.45 9.39 -11.83
N PHE A 169 1.38 9.27 -12.62
CA PHE A 169 0.50 8.08 -12.56
C PHE A 169 1.21 6.79 -12.99
N SER A 170 2.11 6.83 -13.96
CA SER A 170 2.87 5.64 -14.39
C SER A 170 3.81 5.15 -13.28
N CYS A 171 4.46 6.09 -12.56
CA CYS A 171 5.26 5.76 -11.39
C CYS A 171 4.39 5.15 -10.27
N MET A 172 3.19 5.69 -10.01
CA MET A 172 2.26 5.11 -9.02
C MET A 172 1.88 3.66 -9.37
N ILE A 173 1.64 3.36 -10.66
CA ILE A 173 1.40 1.99 -11.14
C ILE A 173 2.62 1.12 -10.87
N GLY A 174 3.82 1.61 -11.20
CA GLY A 174 5.07 0.89 -10.94
C GLY A 174 5.25 0.55 -9.46
N PHE A 175 5.01 1.50 -8.56
CA PHE A 175 5.09 1.28 -7.12
C PHE A 175 4.01 0.32 -6.60
N ALA A 176 2.77 0.43 -7.09
CA ALA A 176 1.72 -0.51 -6.74
C ALA A 176 2.08 -1.95 -7.14
N VAL A 177 2.58 -2.14 -8.36
CA VAL A 177 3.04 -3.45 -8.85
C VAL A 177 4.25 -3.95 -8.05
N ALA A 178 5.22 -3.09 -7.74
CA ALA A 178 6.36 -3.44 -6.91
C ALA A 178 5.93 -3.90 -5.49
N SER A 179 4.95 -3.22 -4.89
CA SER A 179 4.38 -3.62 -3.60
C SER A 179 3.67 -4.98 -3.68
N ILE A 180 2.92 -5.25 -4.77
CA ILE A 180 2.34 -6.59 -5.02
C ILE A 180 3.45 -7.65 -5.11
N ILE A 181 4.51 -7.40 -5.87
CA ILE A 181 5.63 -8.34 -6.02
C ILE A 181 6.27 -8.64 -4.66
N CYS A 182 6.51 -7.61 -3.83
CA CYS A 182 7.03 -7.79 -2.47
C CYS A 182 6.08 -8.62 -1.60
N ALA A 183 4.76 -8.39 -1.67
CA ALA A 183 3.78 -9.17 -0.93
C ALA A 183 3.79 -10.65 -1.33
N TRP A 184 3.86 -10.95 -2.63
CA TRP A 184 3.96 -12.34 -3.10
C TRP A 184 5.31 -12.99 -2.74
N ALA A 185 6.42 -12.25 -2.85
CA ALA A 185 7.72 -12.74 -2.41
C ALA A 185 7.71 -13.10 -0.90
N MET A 186 7.08 -12.27 -0.07
CA MET A 186 6.88 -12.52 1.36
C MET A 186 6.05 -13.80 1.57
N ARG A 187 4.95 -13.97 0.83
CA ARG A 187 4.10 -15.16 0.88
C ARG A 187 4.88 -16.43 0.55
N PHE A 188 5.61 -16.46 -0.57
CA PHE A 188 6.41 -17.62 -0.97
C PHE A 188 7.51 -17.96 0.03
N TRP A 189 8.12 -16.93 0.62
CA TRP A 189 9.12 -17.12 1.66
C TRP A 189 8.51 -17.73 2.93
N LEU A 190 7.39 -17.19 3.41
CA LEU A 190 6.69 -17.73 4.58
C LEU A 190 6.16 -19.15 4.32
N MET A 191 5.67 -19.45 3.12
CA MET A 191 5.25 -20.81 2.75
C MET A 191 6.43 -21.80 2.79
N SER A 192 7.61 -21.36 2.34
CA SER A 192 8.82 -22.18 2.38
C SER A 192 9.30 -22.42 3.80
N ILE A 193 9.18 -21.43 4.69
CA ILE A 193 9.50 -21.57 6.12
C ILE A 193 8.49 -22.51 6.79
N ASN A 194 7.19 -22.29 6.57
CA ASN A 194 6.13 -23.13 7.13
C ASN A 194 6.24 -24.59 6.66
N ARG A 195 6.69 -24.86 5.43
CA ARG A 195 6.97 -26.22 4.96
C ARG A 195 8.08 -26.89 5.77
N LYS A 196 9.19 -26.19 6.00
CA LYS A 196 10.32 -26.70 6.81
C LYS A 196 9.93 -26.95 8.28
N VAL A 197 9.11 -26.06 8.85
CA VAL A 197 8.60 -26.21 10.23
C VAL A 197 7.67 -27.41 10.36
N ARG A 198 6.84 -27.68 9.34
CA ARG A 198 5.99 -28.88 9.30
C ARG A 198 6.79 -30.17 9.15
N GLU A 199 7.94 -30.12 8.48
CA GLU A 199 8.86 -31.26 8.34
C GLU A 199 9.68 -31.53 9.61
N SER A 200 9.82 -30.56 10.52
CA SER A 200 10.64 -30.69 11.73
C SER A 200 9.87 -31.12 13.00
N GLU A 201 8.58 -31.48 12.91
CA GLU A 201 7.72 -31.94 14.03
C GLU A 201 7.71 -31.05 15.31
N ASP A 202 8.13 -29.79 15.20
CA ASP A 202 8.11 -28.83 16.31
C ASP A 202 6.69 -28.25 16.46
N GLU A 203 5.79 -28.98 17.14
CA GLU A 203 4.37 -28.61 17.35
C GLU A 203 4.18 -27.26 18.07
N ASN A 204 5.23 -26.70 18.68
CA ASN A 204 5.18 -25.43 19.42
C ASN A 204 5.37 -24.17 18.56
N VAL A 205 5.62 -24.28 17.24
CA VAL A 205 5.85 -23.12 16.36
C VAL A 205 4.56 -22.73 15.64
N LYS A 206 3.99 -21.56 15.97
CA LYS A 206 2.82 -21.02 15.27
C LYS A 206 3.11 -20.82 13.78
N LEU A 207 2.28 -21.43 12.93
CA LEU A 207 2.36 -21.26 11.48
C LEU A 207 2.12 -19.79 11.09
N TYR A 208 2.95 -19.26 10.20
CA TYR A 208 2.79 -17.90 9.70
C TYR A 208 1.52 -17.77 8.85
N ALA A 209 0.77 -16.69 9.06
CA ALA A 209 -0.34 -16.29 8.20
C ALA A 209 0.17 -15.79 6.83
N TYR A 210 -0.61 -16.07 5.77
CA TYR A 210 -0.29 -15.76 4.37
C TYR A 210 -1.12 -14.59 3.83
#